data_AF-A0A553LRM0-F1
#
_entry.id   AF-A0A553LRM0-F1
#
_cell.length_a   1.000
_cell.length_b   1.000
_cell.length_c   1.000
_cell.angle_alpha   90.00
_cell.angle_beta   90.00
_cell.angle_gamma   90.00
#
_symmetry.space_group_name_H-M   'P 1'
#
loop_
_entity.id
_entity.type
_entity.pdbx_description
1 polymer ?
#
loop_
_entity_poly.entity_id
_entity_poly.type
_entity_poly.pdbx_seq_one_letter_code
_entity_poly.pdbx_strand_id
1 'polypeptide(L)'
;MGDLLSLLTEYRHRQVVVNFYEEDELVARDGFFFDGIERSDGLLSFIKDGRIRWSIRLDDYPSYEIVHDFPRHYRFYGQHRAVELYFPS
;
A
#
# COMPACT_ATOMS: atom_id res chain seq x y z
N MET A 1 -1.48 -11.55 7.62
CA MET A 1 -1.42 -10.74 6.38
C MET A 1 -2.72 -10.81 5.59
N GLY A 2 -3.35 -11.99 5.47
CA GLY A 2 -4.62 -12.16 4.76
C GLY A 2 -5.70 -11.13 5.14
N ASP A 3 -5.95 -10.94 6.44
CA ASP A 3 -7.00 -10.03 6.93
C ASP A 3 -6.76 -8.56 6.54
N LEU A 4 -5.51 -8.10 6.61
CA LEU A 4 -5.15 -6.75 6.17
C LEU A 4 -5.39 -6.59 4.66
N LEU A 5 -5.00 -7.56 3.86
CA LEU A 5 -5.19 -7.48 2.40
C LEU A 5 -6.69 -7.47 2.05
N SER A 6 -7.50 -8.27 2.75
CA SER A 6 -8.96 -8.21 2.62
C SER A 6 -9.50 -6.83 2.96
N LEU A 7 -9.09 -6.24 4.08
CA LEU A 7 -9.46 -4.88 4.48
C LEU A 7 -9.08 -3.85 3.41
N LEU A 8 -7.87 -3.91 2.86
CA LEU A 8 -7.42 -2.97 1.82
C LEU A 8 -8.28 -3.05 0.56
N THR A 9 -8.74 -4.23 0.16
CA THR A 9 -9.63 -4.37 -1.02
C THR A 9 -11.03 -3.76 -0.83
N GLU A 10 -11.40 -3.39 0.39
CA GLU A 10 -12.64 -2.64 0.68
C GLU A 10 -12.48 -1.13 0.40
N TYR A 11 -11.26 -0.62 0.30
CA TYR A 11 -11.00 0.79 0.03
C TYR A 11 -11.33 1.10 -1.42
N ARG A 12 -12.19 2.09 -1.64
CA ARG A 12 -12.65 2.53 -2.97
C ARG A 12 -12.74 4.05 -3.05
N HIS A 13 -12.61 4.56 -4.28
CA HIS A 13 -12.83 5.96 -4.69
C HIS A 13 -12.22 7.00 -3.74
N ARG A 14 -10.92 6.88 -3.46
CA ARG A 14 -10.23 7.77 -2.51
C ARG A 14 -8.78 7.98 -2.89
N GLN A 15 -8.11 8.84 -2.14
CA GLN A 15 -6.67 9.08 -2.27
C GLN A 15 -5.88 8.10 -1.40
N VAL A 16 -4.70 7.72 -1.86
CA VAL A 16 -3.65 7.08 -1.07
C VAL A 16 -2.37 7.90 -1.19
N VAL A 17 -1.61 7.96 -0.10
CA VAL A 17 -0.21 8.39 -0.09
C VAL A 17 0.65 7.16 0.13
N VAL A 18 1.62 6.97 -0.77
CA VAL A 18 2.56 5.86 -0.74
C VAL A 18 3.94 6.42 -0.44
N ASN A 19 4.57 5.95 0.63
CA ASN A 19 5.96 6.26 0.97
C ASN A 19 6.82 5.03 0.73
N PHE A 20 7.98 5.21 0.10
CA PHE A 20 8.98 4.16 -0.11
C PHE A 20 10.21 4.47 0.72
N TYR A 21 10.69 3.45 1.41
CA TYR A 21 11.89 3.55 2.24
C TYR A 21 12.92 2.52 1.79
N GLU A 22 14.19 2.92 1.82
CA GLU A 22 15.36 2.05 1.70
C GLU A 22 16.29 2.36 2.89
N GLU A 23 16.74 1.34 3.62
CA GLU A 23 17.58 1.53 4.83
C GLU A 23 17.01 2.59 5.81
N ASP A 24 15.69 2.57 6.01
CA ASP A 24 14.92 3.53 6.82
C ASP A 24 14.90 5.00 6.31
N GLU A 25 15.51 5.29 5.16
CA GLU A 25 15.43 6.59 4.51
C GLU A 25 14.25 6.67 3.54
N LEU A 26 13.47 7.75 3.60
CA LEU A 26 12.39 8.00 2.64
C LEU A 26 12.99 8.34 1.26
N VAL A 27 12.94 7.40 0.33
CA VAL A 27 13.51 7.56 -1.01
C VAL A 27 12.50 8.06 -2.03
N ALA A 28 11.20 7.80 -1.83
CA ALA A 28 10.15 8.29 -2.70
C ALA A 28 8.81 8.45 -1.99
N ARG A 29 7.98 9.37 -2.50
CA ARG A 29 6.61 9.60 -2.05
C ARG A 29 5.73 9.91 -3.26
N ASP A 30 4.60 9.25 -3.38
CA ASP A 30 3.55 9.58 -4.37
C ASP A 30 2.18 9.62 -3.70
N GLY A 31 1.31 10.50 -4.18
CA GLY A 31 -0.06 10.65 -3.71
C GLY A 31 -1.02 10.63 -4.89
N PHE A 32 -1.95 9.68 -4.92
CA PHE A 32 -2.85 9.52 -6.08
C PHE A 32 -4.24 9.04 -5.70
N PHE A 33 -5.22 9.37 -6.55
CA PHE A 33 -6.57 8.84 -6.46
C PHE A 33 -6.67 7.49 -7.17
N PHE A 34 -7.51 6.61 -6.63
CA PHE A 34 -7.82 5.30 -7.20
C PHE A 34 -9.31 4.99 -7.01
N ASP A 35 -9.83 4.09 -7.84
CA ASP A 35 -11.22 3.63 -7.81
C ASP A 35 -11.38 2.36 -6.97
N GLY A 36 -10.41 1.45 -7.03
CA GLY A 36 -10.39 0.24 -6.21
C GLY A 36 -8.99 -0.36 -6.05
N ILE A 37 -8.88 -1.35 -5.17
CA ILE A 37 -7.67 -2.13 -4.93
C ILE A 37 -7.98 -3.59 -5.23
N GLU A 38 -7.09 -4.24 -5.98
CA GLU A 38 -7.20 -5.63 -6.37
C GLU A 38 -5.97 -6.41 -5.91
N ARG A 39 -6.17 -7.70 -5.59
CA ARG A 39 -5.10 -8.63 -5.26
C ARG A 39 -5.09 -9.77 -6.28
N SER A 40 -3.97 -9.95 -6.96
CA SER A 40 -3.75 -11.04 -7.92
C SER A 40 -2.26 -11.42 -7.96
N ASP A 41 -1.95 -12.71 -8.06
CA ASP A 41 -0.57 -13.20 -8.30
C ASP A 41 0.52 -12.59 -7.40
N GLY A 42 0.22 -12.44 -6.10
CA GLY A 42 1.15 -11.84 -5.14
C GLY A 42 1.32 -10.32 -5.28
N LEU A 43 0.56 -9.66 -6.13
CA LEU A 43 0.50 -8.20 -6.28
C LEU A 43 -0.69 -7.61 -5.51
N LEU A 44 -0.48 -6.41 -4.99
CA LEU A 44 -1.54 -5.49 -4.58
C LEU A 44 -1.55 -4.33 -5.57
N SER A 45 -2.64 -4.19 -6.32
CA SER A 45 -2.77 -3.25 -7.44
C SER A 45 -3.85 -2.23 -7.17
N PHE A 46 -3.53 -0.97 -7.40
CA PHE A 46 -4.45 0.16 -7.31
C PHE A 46 -4.95 0.49 -8.70
N ILE A 47 -6.27 0.48 -8.88
CA ILE A 47 -6.94 0.64 -10.17
C ILE A 47 -7.53 2.04 -10.28
N LYS A 48 -7.31 2.71 -11.41
CA LYS A 48 -7.91 3.99 -11.77
C LYS A 48 -8.37 3.95 -13.23
N ASP A 49 -9.63 4.30 -13.48
CA ASP A 49 -10.25 4.32 -14.81
C ASP A 49 -10.06 2.99 -15.57
N GLY A 50 -10.20 1.88 -14.85
CA GLY A 50 -10.05 0.50 -15.36
C GLY A 50 -8.61 0.08 -15.68
N ARG A 51 -7.60 0.86 -15.27
CA ARG A 51 -6.18 0.56 -15.49
C ARG A 51 -5.43 0.50 -14.18
N ILE A 52 -4.35 -0.29 -14.14
CA ILE A 52 -3.43 -0.30 -13.00
C ILE A 52 -2.71 1.05 -12.94
N ARG A 53 -2.97 1.82 -11.88
CA ARG A 53 -2.29 3.08 -11.59
C ARG A 53 -0.96 2.85 -10.90
N TRP A 54 -0.92 1.86 -10.01
CA TRP A 54 0.25 1.51 -9.21
C TRP A 54 0.10 0.09 -8.65
N SER A 55 1.22 -0.59 -8.39
CA SER A 55 1.21 -1.94 -7.82
C SER A 55 2.46 -2.20 -6.99
N ILE A 56 2.34 -3.04 -5.97
CA ILE A 56 3.47 -3.64 -5.24
C ILE A 56 3.42 -5.16 -5.29
N ARG A 57 4.60 -5.78 -5.34
CA ARG A 57 4.78 -7.21 -5.16
C ARG A 57 4.94 -7.51 -3.68
N LEU A 58 4.02 -8.28 -3.11
CA LEU A 58 3.98 -8.59 -1.69
C LEU A 58 5.14 -9.48 -1.27
N ASP A 59 5.70 -10.29 -2.18
CA ASP A 59 6.90 -11.10 -1.92
C ASP A 59 8.12 -10.25 -1.56
N ASP A 60 8.15 -8.99 -2.01
CA ASP A 60 9.20 -8.05 -1.70
C ASP A 60 9.11 -7.51 -0.26
N TYR A 61 7.93 -7.66 0.37
CA TYR A 61 7.56 -7.13 1.67
C TYR A 61 6.83 -8.22 2.49
N PRO A 62 7.56 -9.25 2.97
CA PRO A 62 6.97 -10.43 3.61
C PRO A 62 6.30 -10.14 4.96
N SER A 63 6.56 -8.99 5.56
CA SER A 63 6.00 -8.56 6.84
C SER A 63 5.19 -7.28 6.70
N TYR A 64 4.29 -7.06 7.66
CA TYR A 64 3.46 -5.85 7.71
C TYR A 64 3.16 -5.45 9.14
N GLU A 65 2.77 -4.18 9.32
CA GLU A 65 2.24 -3.64 10.57
C GLU A 65 1.15 -2.60 10.30
N ILE A 66 0.26 -2.43 11.26
CA ILE A 66 -0.71 -1.32 11.30
C ILE A 66 -0.07 -0.25 12.17
N VAL A 67 0.15 0.94 11.61
CA VAL A 67 0.79 2.04 12.34
C VAL A 67 -0.27 2.69 13.23
N HIS A 68 -0.31 2.28 14.50
CA HIS A 68 -1.41 2.62 15.42
C HIS A 68 -1.54 4.12 15.75
N ASP A 69 -0.47 4.90 15.53
CA ASP A 69 -0.46 6.35 15.77
C ASP A 69 -1.32 7.13 14.75
N PHE A 70 -1.58 6.52 13.59
CA PHE A 70 -2.36 7.14 12.51
C PHE A 70 -3.43 6.18 11.97
N PRO A 71 -4.72 6.58 11.97
CA PRO A 71 -5.76 5.73 11.41
C PRO A 71 -5.54 5.53 9.91
N ARG A 72 -5.76 4.29 9.43
CA ARG A 72 -5.63 3.90 8.02
C ARG A 72 -4.21 4.08 7.47
N HIS A 73 -3.22 3.83 8.33
CA HIS A 73 -1.80 3.81 7.99
C HIS A 73 -1.25 2.40 8.17
N TYR A 74 -0.67 1.88 7.08
CA TYR A 74 -0.21 0.50 6.99
C TYR A 74 1.22 0.48 6.46
N ARG A 75 2.10 -0.31 7.05
CA ARG A 75 3.47 -0.49 6.57
C ARG A 75 3.69 -1.94 6.15
N PHE A 76 4.25 -2.13 4.97
CA PHE A 76 4.75 -3.39 4.44
C PHE A 76 6.28 -3.29 4.42
N TYR A 77 7.00 -4.31 4.88
CA TYR A 77 8.45 -4.24 4.99
C TYR A 77 9.14 -5.58 4.72
N GLY A 78 10.36 -5.47 4.20
CA GLY A 78 11.34 -6.55 4.05
C GLY A 78 12.66 -6.16 4.74
N GLN A 79 13.77 -6.80 4.38
CA GLN A 79 15.05 -6.56 5.07
C GLN A 79 15.59 -5.14 4.92
N HIS A 80 15.53 -4.56 3.72
CA HIS A 80 16.16 -3.26 3.42
C HIS A 80 15.19 -2.27 2.77
N ARG A 81 13.89 -2.57 2.76
CA ARG A 81 12.87 -1.76 2.09
C ARG A 81 11.55 -1.81 2.83
N ALA A 82 10.84 -0.68 2.80
CA ALA A 82 9.47 -0.61 3.27
C ALA A 82 8.61 0.23 2.34
N VAL A 83 7.32 -0.07 2.34
CA VAL A 83 6.28 0.73 1.71
C VAL A 83 5.21 1.02 2.73
N GLU A 84 4.89 2.29 2.92
CA GLU A 84 3.74 2.70 3.71
C GLU A 84 2.60 3.15 2.82
N LEU A 85 1.39 2.74 3.19
CA LEU A 85 0.14 3.17 2.58
C LEU A 85 -0.63 3.97 3.64
N TYR A 86 -0.84 5.24 3.35
CA TYR A 86 -1.67 6.11 4.16
C TYR A 86 -2.91 6.53 3.36
N PHE A 87 -4.09 6.36 3.95
CA PHE A 87 -5.35 6.78 3.35
C PHE A 87 -5.91 7.98 4.12
N PRO A 88 -5.75 9.22 3.58
CA PRO A 88 -6.30 10.42 4.19
C PRO A 88 -7.81 10.32 4.41
N SER A 89 -8.28 11.06 5.42
CA SER A 89 -9.71 11.16 5.79
C SER A 89 -10.55 11.92 4.79
#